data_AF-A0A1M7SI35-F1
#
_entry.id   AF-A0A1M7SI35-F1
#
_cell.length_a   1.000
_cell.length_b   1.000
_cell.length_c   1.000
_cell.angle_alpha   90.00
_cell.angle_beta   90.00
_cell.angle_gamma   90.00
#
_symmetry.space_group_name_H-M   'P 1'
#
loop_
_entity.id
_entity.type
_entity.pdbx_description
1 polymer ?
#
loop_
_entity_poly.entity_id
_entity_poly.type
_entity_poly.pdbx_seq_one_letter_code
_entity_poly.pdbx_strand_id
1 'polypeptide(L)'
;MNKVSFYGDMIYADGWFAYIEKNGKNSPLTREDARKVELEYRSYNASMDIDRGGMPPQIAYEARGLIWNDAKNALEVRGSYWVDGLASAAQDAVIRDELVIPESVGGYKMNHIYRDSFQSLSIEKLVIPESVTAVASGAFSECYYLKDVQFGSHLDIASNAFYNCPFISFESGICYIGNTLFKATDSVNKNLVIPSNVTSISDRAFENNKTIESVRISEDCKHIGIKAFCGCLLLKEVTFAGTVDEIGESAFENCPQLEKVELHEGLKVVPRCLFKDCKKLAEATIPASVIKVGLRAFLGTEIEKRFVDSEDDCLYVSDWLIDIKDNCRPELVVREGTVGIAESSCYHSNRQRNFRKVILPQSVKYLNAWALTHSKLEKLSLGAVEDIDLDAIRGNKCSEVHIPETCKRLTYWNFMDCPNIKDIYFHGANTFIEWPAITDRRDKASIRVHGYLGSTAEAYCKEYGEKYNLIFKVIE
;
A
#
# COMPACT_ATOMS: atom_id res chain seq x y z
N MET A 1 -27.10 5.23 29.03
CA MET A 1 -27.22 3.83 28.58
C MET A 1 -28.61 3.66 28.00
N ASN A 2 -28.74 3.28 26.74
CA ASN A 2 -29.90 2.54 26.24
C ASN A 2 -29.42 1.71 25.04
N LYS A 3 -29.31 0.40 25.26
CA LYS A 3 -29.11 -0.62 24.22
C LYS A 3 -30.25 -0.49 23.21
N VAL A 4 -29.93 -0.40 21.92
CA VAL A 4 -30.90 -0.67 20.86
C VAL A 4 -30.55 -2.04 20.29
N SER A 5 -31.47 -2.98 20.53
CA SER A 5 -31.45 -4.34 20.01
C SER A 5 -31.97 -4.31 18.57
N PHE A 6 -31.25 -4.98 17.67
CA PHE A 6 -31.66 -5.17 16.28
C PHE A 6 -32.95 -6.02 16.22
N TYR A 7 -33.96 -5.50 15.54
CA TYR A 7 -35.09 -6.27 15.03
C TYR A 7 -35.33 -5.81 13.60
N GLY A 8 -35.07 -6.71 12.63
CA GLY A 8 -35.42 -6.50 11.23
C GLY A 8 -34.35 -6.95 10.23
N ASP A 9 -33.87 -8.19 10.32
CA ASP A 9 -33.09 -8.81 9.25
C ASP A 9 -34.03 -9.32 8.15
N MET A 10 -33.75 -8.98 6.89
CA MET A 10 -34.15 -9.82 5.77
C MET A 10 -32.94 -10.03 4.86
N ILE A 11 -32.38 -11.24 4.97
CA ILE A 11 -31.24 -11.71 4.20
C ILE A 11 -31.64 -13.07 3.64
N TYR A 12 -31.56 -13.20 2.32
CA TYR A 12 -31.69 -14.47 1.64
C TYR A 12 -30.35 -15.22 1.65
N ALA A 13 -30.30 -16.41 2.24
CA ALA A 13 -29.30 -17.42 1.93
C ALA A 13 -29.81 -18.84 2.28
N ASP A 14 -29.74 -19.75 1.30
CA ASP A 14 -29.95 -21.21 1.40
C ASP A 14 -31.29 -21.72 1.99
N GLY A 15 -32.40 -21.36 1.33
CA GLY A 15 -33.55 -22.27 1.21
C GLY A 15 -34.37 -22.59 2.47
N TRP A 16 -34.27 -21.79 3.55
CA TRP A 16 -35.18 -21.87 4.69
C TRP A 16 -35.77 -20.51 5.03
N PHE A 17 -37.08 -20.46 5.19
CA PHE A 17 -37.78 -19.33 5.82
C PHE A 17 -37.75 -19.53 7.34
N ALA A 18 -37.42 -18.48 8.08
CA ALA A 18 -37.72 -18.41 9.50
C ALA A 18 -38.40 -17.08 9.81
N TYR A 19 -39.66 -17.15 10.27
CA TYR A 19 -40.33 -16.04 10.94
C TYR A 19 -40.69 -16.47 12.37
N ILE A 20 -40.61 -15.53 13.32
CA ILE A 20 -41.18 -15.67 14.66
C ILE A 20 -42.38 -14.72 14.75
N GLU A 21 -43.57 -15.28 14.90
CA GLU A 21 -44.79 -14.50 15.13
C GLU A 21 -44.85 -13.91 16.54
N LYS A 22 -45.48 -12.74 16.58
CA LYS A 22 -45.84 -11.95 17.75
C LYS A 22 -46.69 -12.80 18.70
N ASN A 23 -46.28 -12.88 19.97
CA ASN A 23 -46.98 -13.48 21.13
C ASN A 23 -46.56 -14.89 21.57
N GLY A 24 -45.25 -15.15 21.69
CA GLY A 24 -44.70 -15.92 22.83
C GLY A 24 -45.31 -17.28 23.21
N LYS A 25 -45.89 -18.05 22.28
CA LYS A 25 -46.29 -19.45 22.52
C LYS A 25 -46.05 -20.34 21.29
N ASN A 26 -45.40 -21.47 21.52
CA ASN A 26 -44.91 -22.46 20.55
C ASN A 26 -46.03 -23.21 19.80
N SER A 27 -45.94 -23.30 18.46
CA SER A 27 -46.28 -24.48 17.61
C SER A 27 -45.98 -24.19 16.11
N PRO A 28 -45.44 -25.14 15.32
CA PRO A 28 -45.12 -24.93 13.90
C PRO A 28 -46.31 -25.16 12.93
N LEU A 29 -46.39 -24.35 11.87
CA LEU A 29 -47.25 -24.55 10.69
C LEU A 29 -46.75 -25.72 9.82
N THR A 30 -47.67 -26.37 9.10
CA THR A 30 -47.39 -27.60 8.34
C THR A 30 -46.91 -27.32 6.91
N ARG A 31 -46.26 -28.31 6.28
CA ARG A 31 -45.76 -28.26 4.89
C ARG A 31 -46.83 -27.90 3.84
N GLU A 32 -48.11 -28.09 4.17
CA GLU A 32 -49.24 -27.87 3.26
C GLU A 32 -49.57 -26.37 3.13
N ASP A 33 -49.36 -25.59 4.20
CA ASP A 33 -49.57 -24.15 4.23
C ASP A 33 -48.49 -23.39 3.44
N ALA A 34 -47.23 -23.85 3.51
CA ALA A 34 -46.11 -23.29 2.76
C ALA A 34 -46.25 -23.50 1.23
N ARG A 35 -46.83 -24.62 0.81
CA ARG A 35 -47.05 -24.97 -0.60
C ARG A 35 -48.14 -24.11 -1.26
N LYS A 36 -49.09 -23.61 -0.47
CA LYS A 36 -50.19 -22.76 -0.94
C LYS A 36 -49.72 -21.35 -1.31
N VAL A 37 -48.83 -20.79 -0.50
CA VAL A 37 -48.18 -19.48 -0.73
C VAL A 37 -47.25 -19.50 -1.94
N GLU A 38 -46.52 -20.61 -2.13
CA GLU A 38 -45.66 -20.80 -3.31
C GLU A 38 -46.46 -20.92 -4.63
N LEU A 39 -47.65 -21.53 -4.59
CA LEU A 39 -48.55 -21.64 -5.74
C LEU A 39 -49.22 -20.32 -6.11
N GLU A 40 -49.58 -19.49 -5.14
CA GLU A 40 -50.15 -18.15 -5.35
C GLU A 40 -49.11 -17.15 -5.89
N TYR A 41 -47.83 -17.31 -5.55
CA TYR A 41 -46.74 -16.48 -6.08
C TYR A 41 -46.32 -16.88 -7.51
N ARG A 42 -46.44 -18.18 -7.85
CA ARG A 42 -46.17 -18.70 -9.20
C ARG A 42 -47.27 -18.34 -10.20
N SER A 43 -48.53 -18.25 -9.78
CA SER A 43 -49.65 -17.83 -10.64
C SER A 43 -49.62 -16.32 -10.95
N TYR A 44 -49.10 -15.50 -10.03
CA TYR A 44 -48.88 -14.08 -10.25
C TYR A 44 -47.79 -13.81 -11.31
N ASN A 45 -46.65 -14.50 -11.21
CA ASN A 45 -45.52 -14.32 -12.14
C ASN A 45 -45.70 -15.03 -13.49
N ALA A 46 -46.54 -16.06 -13.59
CA ALA A 46 -46.88 -16.68 -14.87
C ALA A 46 -47.78 -15.80 -15.77
N SER A 47 -48.36 -14.72 -15.22
CA SER A 47 -49.25 -13.82 -15.97
C SER A 47 -48.53 -12.66 -16.69
N MET A 48 -47.25 -12.41 -16.38
CA MET A 48 -46.52 -11.25 -16.93
C MET A 48 -45.59 -11.55 -18.11
N ASP A 49 -45.47 -12.80 -18.59
CA ASP A 49 -44.53 -13.12 -19.68
C ASP A 49 -45.06 -14.13 -20.72
N ILE A 50 -46.38 -14.14 -20.95
CA ILE A 50 -46.99 -14.86 -22.10
C ILE A 50 -47.04 -14.00 -23.38
N ASP A 51 -46.68 -12.71 -23.32
CA ASP A 51 -46.96 -11.78 -24.42
C ASP A 51 -45.86 -11.63 -25.49
N ARG A 52 -44.78 -12.44 -25.49
CA ARG A 52 -43.81 -12.44 -26.59
C ARG A 52 -43.28 -13.84 -26.96
N GLY A 53 -44.20 -14.68 -27.41
CA GLY A 53 -44.05 -15.69 -28.47
C GLY A 53 -42.77 -16.55 -28.56
N GLY A 54 -42.92 -17.85 -28.30
CA GLY A 54 -42.44 -18.88 -29.24
C GLY A 54 -41.15 -19.66 -28.91
N MET A 55 -41.02 -20.25 -27.72
CA MET A 55 -40.00 -21.29 -27.48
C MET A 55 -40.56 -22.50 -26.71
N PRO A 56 -40.30 -23.76 -27.15
CA PRO A 56 -40.71 -24.95 -26.40
C PRO A 56 -39.98 -25.03 -25.03
N PRO A 57 -40.68 -25.44 -23.95
CA PRO A 57 -40.17 -25.34 -22.57
C PRO A 57 -38.81 -25.99 -22.34
N GLN A 58 -38.52 -27.08 -23.04
CA GLN A 58 -37.34 -27.91 -22.80
C GLN A 58 -36.02 -27.21 -23.14
N ILE A 59 -36.00 -26.35 -24.17
CA ILE A 59 -34.82 -25.57 -24.57
C ILE A 59 -34.60 -24.36 -23.64
N ALA A 60 -35.67 -23.83 -23.03
CA ALA A 60 -35.58 -22.75 -22.05
C ALA A 60 -34.94 -23.19 -20.72
N TYR A 61 -34.99 -24.49 -20.39
CA TYR A 61 -34.39 -25.04 -19.17
C TYR A 61 -32.89 -25.33 -19.32
N GLU A 62 -32.43 -25.77 -20.50
CA GLU A 62 -31.01 -26.05 -20.76
C GLU A 62 -30.16 -24.77 -20.91
N ALA A 63 -30.74 -23.68 -21.43
CA ALA A 63 -30.06 -22.37 -21.51
C ALA A 63 -29.87 -21.68 -20.14
N ARG A 64 -30.37 -22.27 -19.04
CA ARG A 64 -30.38 -21.68 -17.68
C ARG A 64 -29.55 -22.46 -16.65
N GLY A 65 -28.62 -23.33 -17.10
CA GLY A 65 -27.62 -23.94 -16.22
C GLY A 65 -28.13 -25.05 -15.30
N LEU A 66 -29.20 -25.74 -15.70
CA LEU A 66 -29.77 -26.90 -14.98
C LEU A 66 -29.28 -28.22 -15.61
N ILE A 67 -28.78 -29.16 -14.79
CA ILE A 67 -28.41 -30.52 -15.23
C ILE A 67 -29.32 -31.54 -14.55
N TRP A 68 -29.85 -32.49 -15.33
CA TRP A 68 -30.67 -33.58 -14.82
C TRP A 68 -29.82 -34.62 -14.06
N ASN A 69 -30.20 -34.92 -12.82
CA ASN A 69 -29.52 -35.89 -11.97
C ASN A 69 -30.37 -37.17 -11.86
N ASP A 70 -29.99 -38.20 -12.63
CA ASP A 70 -30.71 -39.48 -12.74
C ASP A 70 -30.78 -40.27 -11.42
N ALA A 71 -29.82 -40.07 -10.50
CA ALA A 71 -29.82 -40.77 -9.22
C ALA A 71 -30.86 -40.21 -8.23
N LYS A 72 -31.26 -38.94 -8.42
CA LYS A 72 -32.24 -38.25 -7.57
C LYS A 72 -33.56 -37.97 -8.30
N ASN A 73 -33.61 -38.28 -9.60
CA ASN A 73 -34.73 -38.02 -10.49
C ASN A 73 -35.19 -36.53 -10.45
N ALA A 74 -34.22 -35.61 -10.45
CA ALA A 74 -34.46 -34.17 -10.31
C ALA A 74 -33.42 -33.32 -11.08
N LEU A 75 -33.80 -32.09 -11.45
CA LEU A 75 -32.89 -31.09 -12.02
C LEU A 75 -32.12 -30.36 -10.91
N GLU A 76 -30.80 -30.23 -11.05
CA GLU A 76 -29.94 -29.45 -10.15
C GLU A 76 -29.41 -28.18 -10.87
N VAL A 77 -29.42 -27.04 -10.18
CA VAL A 77 -28.96 -25.73 -10.70
C VAL A 77 -27.49 -25.49 -10.38
N ARG A 78 -26.72 -24.96 -11.33
CA ARG A 78 -25.47 -24.23 -11.05
C ARG A 78 -25.65 -22.73 -11.30
N GLY A 79 -25.37 -21.92 -10.28
CA GLY A 79 -24.97 -20.51 -10.44
C GLY A 79 -25.98 -19.45 -9.98
N SER A 80 -25.42 -18.47 -9.28
CA SER A 80 -25.85 -17.13 -8.87
C SER A 80 -27.24 -16.63 -9.31
N TYR A 81 -28.07 -16.23 -8.34
CA TYR A 81 -29.37 -15.59 -8.61
C TYR A 81 -29.46 -14.14 -8.15
N TRP A 82 -30.27 -13.43 -8.93
CA TRP A 82 -30.71 -12.05 -8.87
C TRP A 82 -31.42 -11.71 -7.56
N VAL A 83 -31.29 -10.46 -7.12
CA VAL A 83 -32.15 -9.89 -6.09
C VAL A 83 -32.85 -8.65 -6.66
N ASP A 84 -33.84 -8.88 -7.52
CA ASP A 84 -34.92 -7.90 -7.68
C ASP A 84 -35.84 -8.04 -6.48
N GLY A 85 -35.84 -7.03 -5.61
CA GLY A 85 -36.77 -6.97 -4.47
C GLY A 85 -36.25 -6.32 -3.19
N LEU A 86 -34.95 -6.03 -3.07
CA LEU A 86 -34.43 -5.26 -1.91
C LEU A 86 -34.68 -3.75 -2.03
N ALA A 87 -35.04 -3.25 -3.21
CA ALA A 87 -35.20 -1.82 -3.48
C ALA A 87 -36.31 -1.15 -2.65
N SER A 88 -37.32 -1.89 -2.17
CA SER A 88 -38.34 -1.35 -1.26
C SER A 88 -38.02 -1.52 0.23
N ALA A 89 -37.03 -2.34 0.59
CA ALA A 89 -36.59 -2.55 1.98
C ALA A 89 -35.28 -1.78 2.32
N ALA A 90 -34.55 -1.29 1.32
CA ALA A 90 -33.31 -0.52 1.52
C ALA A 90 -33.53 0.89 2.10
N GLN A 91 -34.77 1.41 2.09
CA GLN A 91 -35.10 2.68 2.77
C GLN A 91 -34.88 2.59 4.29
N ASP A 92 -34.96 1.39 4.88
CA ASP A 92 -34.80 1.18 6.34
C ASP A 92 -33.35 0.91 6.77
N ALA A 93 -32.38 0.86 5.83
CA ALA A 93 -30.95 0.71 6.11
C ALA A 93 -30.21 2.05 6.32
N VAL A 94 -30.90 3.19 6.14
CA VAL A 94 -30.31 4.53 6.32
C VAL A 94 -30.33 4.89 7.81
N ILE A 95 -29.17 4.83 8.45
CA ILE A 95 -28.98 5.38 9.79
C ILE A 95 -28.36 6.76 9.64
N ARG A 96 -29.15 7.83 9.86
CA ARG A 96 -28.63 9.22 9.97
C ARG A 96 -27.71 9.61 8.81
N ASP A 97 -28.21 9.43 7.59
CA ASP A 97 -27.54 9.84 6.36
C ASP A 97 -26.30 9.00 5.96
N GLU A 98 -25.99 7.90 6.66
CA GLU A 98 -24.88 6.98 6.31
C GLU A 98 -25.38 5.58 5.92
N LEU A 99 -24.84 5.04 4.83
CA LEU A 99 -25.00 3.65 4.40
C LEU A 99 -23.67 2.91 4.50
N VAL A 100 -23.60 1.87 5.34
CA VAL A 100 -22.45 0.97 5.45
C VAL A 100 -22.80 -0.38 4.85
N ILE A 101 -22.13 -0.76 3.76
CA ILE A 101 -22.28 -2.08 3.16
C ILE A 101 -21.59 -3.11 4.08
N PRO A 102 -22.29 -4.15 4.55
CA PRO A 102 -21.69 -5.16 5.42
C PRO A 102 -20.70 -6.06 4.66
N GLU A 103 -19.63 -6.51 5.33
CA GLU A 103 -18.66 -7.45 4.74
C GLU A 103 -19.26 -8.82 4.41
N SER A 104 -20.25 -9.23 5.20
CA SER A 104 -20.95 -10.50 5.04
C SER A 104 -22.37 -10.42 5.56
N VAL A 105 -23.22 -11.26 5.00
CA VAL A 105 -24.67 -11.22 5.17
C VAL A 105 -25.11 -12.70 5.26
N GLY A 106 -25.61 -13.14 6.42
CA GLY A 106 -26.00 -14.54 6.65
C GLY A 106 -24.85 -15.56 6.59
N GLY A 107 -23.60 -15.13 6.85
CA GLY A 107 -22.40 -15.97 6.73
C GLY A 107 -21.77 -15.99 5.33
N TYR A 108 -22.36 -15.31 4.35
CA TYR A 108 -21.84 -15.21 3.00
C TYR A 108 -21.16 -13.85 2.79
N LYS A 109 -19.94 -13.86 2.23
CA LYS A 109 -19.17 -12.64 1.96
C LYS A 109 -19.81 -11.85 0.81
N MET A 110 -20.04 -10.56 1.03
CA MET A 110 -20.52 -9.64 0.00
C MET A 110 -19.37 -9.24 -0.92
N ASN A 111 -19.42 -9.64 -2.18
CA ASN A 111 -18.38 -9.38 -3.18
C ASN A 111 -18.83 -8.51 -4.36
N HIS A 112 -20.13 -8.29 -4.54
CA HIS A 112 -20.67 -7.49 -5.64
C HIS A 112 -21.85 -6.64 -5.18
N ILE A 113 -21.89 -5.39 -5.65
CA ILE A 113 -23.06 -4.52 -5.58
C ILE A 113 -23.68 -4.52 -6.97
N TYR A 114 -24.91 -5.02 -7.06
CA TYR A 114 -25.57 -5.26 -8.34
C TYR A 114 -26.20 -4.00 -8.93
N ARG A 115 -26.57 -4.13 -10.20
CA ARG A 115 -27.11 -3.04 -11.01
C ARG A 115 -28.31 -2.40 -10.29
N ASP A 116 -28.35 -1.07 -10.25
CA ASP A 116 -29.48 -0.27 -9.73
C ASP A 116 -29.90 -0.56 -8.25
N SER A 117 -29.07 -1.28 -7.46
CA SER A 117 -29.46 -1.81 -6.13
C SER A 117 -29.77 -0.75 -5.05
N PHE A 118 -29.13 0.42 -5.13
CA PHE A 118 -29.18 1.52 -4.17
C PHE A 118 -29.40 2.86 -4.89
N GLN A 119 -30.18 2.84 -5.97
CA GLN A 119 -30.53 4.04 -6.72
C GLN A 119 -31.37 5.02 -5.88
N SER A 120 -31.14 6.33 -6.07
CA SER A 120 -31.88 7.45 -5.50
C SER A 120 -31.93 7.48 -3.97
N LEU A 121 -30.94 6.89 -3.28
CA LEU A 121 -30.88 6.95 -1.82
C LEU A 121 -30.60 8.37 -1.33
N SER A 122 -31.32 8.77 -0.28
CA SER A 122 -31.09 10.03 0.45
C SER A 122 -30.04 9.82 1.53
N ILE A 123 -28.80 9.56 1.12
CA ILE A 123 -27.64 9.37 1.99
C ILE A 123 -26.59 10.45 1.72
N GLU A 124 -25.89 10.87 2.77
CA GLU A 124 -24.73 11.75 2.69
C GLU A 124 -23.40 10.99 2.73
N LYS A 125 -23.37 9.80 3.33
CA LYS A 125 -22.17 8.97 3.47
C LYS A 125 -22.38 7.53 3.00
N LEU A 126 -21.40 6.96 2.31
CA LEU A 126 -21.38 5.57 1.86
C LEU A 126 -20.05 4.90 2.25
N VAL A 127 -20.11 3.71 2.83
CA VAL A 127 -18.94 2.88 3.12
C VAL A 127 -19.08 1.54 2.41
N ILE A 128 -18.19 1.28 1.45
CA ILE A 128 -18.08 0.00 0.72
C ILE A 128 -16.83 -0.72 1.25
N PRO A 129 -16.97 -1.90 1.88
CA PRO A 129 -15.85 -2.60 2.50
C PRO A 129 -14.95 -3.30 1.48
N GLU A 130 -13.75 -3.71 1.93
CA GLU A 130 -12.76 -4.48 1.14
C GLU A 130 -13.29 -5.82 0.59
N SER A 131 -14.38 -6.34 1.16
CA SER A 131 -14.99 -7.57 0.66
C SER A 131 -15.61 -7.40 -0.72
N VAL A 132 -16.09 -6.19 -1.04
CA VAL A 132 -16.77 -5.86 -2.29
C VAL A 132 -15.74 -5.62 -3.38
N THR A 133 -15.84 -6.38 -4.45
CA THR A 133 -14.92 -6.38 -5.58
C THR A 133 -15.48 -5.72 -6.83
N ALA A 134 -16.81 -5.52 -6.95
CA ALA A 134 -17.35 -4.66 -8.01
C ALA A 134 -18.65 -3.96 -7.64
N VAL A 135 -18.85 -2.77 -8.21
CA VAL A 135 -20.09 -1.98 -8.21
C VAL A 135 -20.60 -1.88 -9.64
N ALA A 136 -21.76 -2.48 -9.88
CA ALA A 136 -22.36 -2.52 -11.20
C ALA A 136 -23.01 -1.18 -11.59
N SER A 137 -23.39 -1.12 -12.87
CA SER A 137 -24.03 0.02 -13.51
C SER A 137 -25.25 0.52 -12.71
N GLY A 138 -25.34 1.84 -12.48
CA GLY A 138 -26.47 2.48 -11.81
C GLY A 138 -26.66 2.15 -10.32
N ALA A 139 -25.79 1.35 -9.70
CA ALA A 139 -25.93 0.87 -8.32
C ALA A 139 -26.24 1.95 -7.29
N PHE A 140 -25.63 3.13 -7.38
CA PHE A 140 -25.85 4.29 -6.52
C PHE A 140 -26.23 5.53 -7.34
N SER A 141 -26.85 5.34 -8.51
CA SER A 141 -27.26 6.46 -9.34
C SER A 141 -28.28 7.35 -8.60
N GLU A 142 -28.28 8.64 -8.87
CA GLU A 142 -29.19 9.64 -8.30
C GLU A 142 -29.15 9.77 -6.77
N CYS A 143 -28.06 9.33 -6.12
CA CYS A 143 -27.80 9.67 -4.72
C CYS A 143 -27.36 11.13 -4.59
N TYR A 144 -28.31 12.06 -4.78
CA TYR A 144 -28.07 13.51 -4.91
C TYR A 144 -27.46 14.17 -3.68
N TYR A 145 -27.53 13.52 -2.52
CA TYR A 145 -26.99 14.05 -1.26
C TYR A 145 -25.65 13.45 -0.88
N LEU A 146 -25.10 12.51 -1.67
CA LEU A 146 -23.89 11.77 -1.33
C LEU A 146 -22.65 12.68 -1.41
N LYS A 147 -22.01 12.87 -0.25
CA LYS A 147 -20.87 13.78 -0.04
C LYS A 147 -19.59 13.04 0.37
N ASP A 148 -19.71 11.93 1.08
CA ASP A 148 -18.60 11.14 1.61
C ASP A 148 -18.72 9.69 1.13
N VAL A 149 -17.72 9.19 0.40
CA VAL A 149 -17.69 7.80 -0.05
C VAL A 149 -16.35 7.17 0.30
N GLN A 150 -16.42 6.09 1.07
CA GLN A 150 -15.30 5.24 1.41
C GLN A 150 -15.40 3.95 0.59
N PHE A 151 -14.33 3.65 -0.13
CA PHE A 151 -14.24 2.50 -1.01
C PHE A 151 -13.18 1.52 -0.50
N GLY A 152 -13.45 0.23 -0.65
CA GLY A 152 -12.43 -0.81 -0.53
C GLY A 152 -11.40 -0.71 -1.67
N SER A 153 -10.19 -1.18 -1.41
CA SER A 153 -9.02 -0.98 -2.28
C SER A 153 -8.99 -1.85 -3.56
N HIS A 154 -9.94 -2.76 -3.76
CA HIS A 154 -10.00 -3.69 -4.89
C HIS A 154 -11.37 -3.66 -5.59
N LEU A 155 -11.84 -2.46 -5.96
CA LEU A 155 -13.20 -2.26 -6.47
C LEU A 155 -13.21 -1.91 -7.96
N ASP A 156 -13.89 -2.74 -8.75
CA ASP A 156 -14.27 -2.39 -10.13
C ASP A 156 -15.58 -1.60 -10.12
N ILE A 157 -15.55 -0.34 -10.57
CA ILE A 157 -16.73 0.54 -10.58
C ILE A 157 -17.18 0.77 -12.01
N ALA A 158 -18.42 0.42 -12.33
CA ALA A 158 -19.03 0.75 -13.61
C ALA A 158 -19.18 2.28 -13.76
N SER A 159 -18.96 2.80 -14.98
CA SER A 159 -18.89 4.24 -15.25
C SER A 159 -20.13 5.06 -14.86
N ASN A 160 -21.31 4.43 -14.78
CA ASN A 160 -22.54 5.07 -14.34
C ASN A 160 -23.05 4.57 -12.98
N ALA A 161 -22.23 3.84 -12.22
CA ALA A 161 -22.58 3.37 -10.87
C ALA A 161 -23.01 4.52 -9.95
N PHE A 162 -22.42 5.71 -10.11
CA PHE A 162 -22.69 6.91 -9.31
C PHE A 162 -23.26 8.06 -10.17
N TYR A 163 -24.00 7.74 -11.24
CA TYR A 163 -24.60 8.77 -12.11
C TYR A 163 -25.41 9.78 -11.27
N ASN A 164 -25.27 11.09 -11.52
CA ASN A 164 -25.93 12.16 -10.75
C ASN A 164 -25.57 12.22 -9.23
N CYS A 165 -24.45 11.66 -8.80
CA CYS A 165 -23.87 11.96 -7.47
C CYS A 165 -23.01 13.24 -7.56
N PRO A 166 -23.22 14.25 -6.71
CA PRO A 166 -22.65 15.59 -6.92
C PRO A 166 -21.12 15.70 -6.76
N PHE A 167 -20.48 14.79 -6.02
CA PHE A 167 -19.04 14.83 -5.72
C PHE A 167 -18.22 13.74 -6.44
N ILE A 168 -18.90 12.84 -7.16
CA ILE A 168 -18.28 11.75 -7.92
C ILE A 168 -18.49 12.00 -9.39
N SER A 169 -17.41 12.12 -10.16
CA SER A 169 -17.47 12.23 -11.61
C SER A 169 -16.70 11.11 -12.29
N PHE A 170 -17.20 10.68 -13.45
CA PHE A 170 -16.51 9.75 -14.33
C PHE A 170 -16.19 10.46 -15.63
N GLU A 171 -14.90 10.71 -15.87
CA GLU A 171 -14.44 11.37 -17.09
C GLU A 171 -13.36 10.52 -17.74
N SER A 172 -13.56 10.18 -19.02
CA SER A 172 -12.60 9.39 -19.82
C SER A 172 -12.10 8.11 -19.14
N GLY A 173 -13.02 7.39 -18.45
CA GLY A 173 -12.70 6.13 -17.78
C GLY A 173 -12.03 6.26 -16.42
N ILE A 174 -12.04 7.45 -15.83
CA ILE A 174 -11.46 7.78 -14.51
C ILE A 174 -12.56 8.24 -13.57
N CYS A 175 -12.59 7.69 -12.36
CA CYS A 175 -13.41 8.11 -11.24
C CYS A 175 -12.68 9.19 -10.42
N TYR A 176 -13.30 10.35 -10.28
CA TYR A 176 -12.84 11.42 -9.41
C TYR A 176 -13.77 11.57 -8.21
N ILE A 177 -13.18 11.83 -7.04
CA ILE A 177 -13.90 12.19 -5.81
C ILE A 177 -13.33 13.54 -5.38
N GLY A 178 -14.06 14.61 -5.67
CA GLY A 178 -13.52 15.97 -5.56
C GLY A 178 -12.27 16.15 -6.44
N ASN A 179 -11.16 16.56 -5.82
CA ASN A 179 -9.87 16.77 -6.50
C ASN A 179 -8.95 15.53 -6.45
N THR A 180 -9.48 14.36 -6.08
CA THR A 180 -8.72 13.12 -5.99
C THR A 180 -9.08 12.20 -7.15
N LEU A 181 -8.07 11.74 -7.86
CA LEU A 181 -8.20 10.66 -8.82
C LEU A 181 -8.25 9.34 -8.07
N PHE A 182 -9.44 8.75 -8.00
CA PHE A 182 -9.70 7.62 -7.12
C PHE A 182 -9.38 6.27 -7.79
N LYS A 183 -9.91 6.04 -8.99
CA LYS A 183 -9.73 4.78 -9.72
C LYS A 183 -9.86 4.99 -11.22
N ALA A 184 -9.12 4.22 -12.00
CA ALA A 184 -9.23 4.17 -13.44
C ALA A 184 -9.62 2.78 -13.95
N THR A 185 -10.35 2.79 -15.06
CA THR A 185 -10.69 1.61 -15.85
C THR A 185 -9.61 1.33 -16.90
N ASP A 186 -9.71 0.19 -17.62
CA ASP A 186 -8.90 -0.10 -18.80
C ASP A 186 -9.33 0.74 -20.05
N SER A 187 -10.27 1.69 -19.94
CA SER A 187 -10.72 2.55 -21.05
C SER A 187 -10.10 3.96 -21.06
N VAL A 188 -9.06 4.18 -20.25
CA VAL A 188 -8.37 5.47 -20.16
C VAL A 188 -7.51 5.76 -21.39
N ASN A 189 -7.20 7.05 -21.60
CA ASN A 189 -6.30 7.45 -22.67
C ASN A 189 -4.89 6.87 -22.43
N LYS A 190 -4.30 6.29 -23.48
CA LYS A 190 -2.92 5.80 -23.47
C LYS A 190 -1.90 6.87 -23.07
N ASN A 191 -2.17 8.13 -23.42
CA ASN A 191 -1.36 9.28 -23.04
C ASN A 191 -2.12 10.07 -21.99
N LEU A 192 -1.94 9.67 -20.74
CA LEU A 192 -2.67 10.22 -19.62
C LEU A 192 -2.04 11.55 -19.19
N VAL A 193 -2.84 12.61 -19.22
CA VAL A 193 -2.50 13.88 -18.58
C VAL A 193 -3.39 14.01 -17.35
N ILE A 194 -2.78 14.04 -16.18
CA ILE A 194 -3.51 14.32 -14.94
C ILE A 194 -3.95 15.79 -15.00
N PRO A 195 -5.25 16.10 -14.83
CA PRO A 195 -5.74 17.48 -14.84
C PRO A 195 -5.13 18.35 -13.73
N SER A 196 -5.07 19.67 -13.93
CA SER A 196 -4.52 20.61 -12.94
C SER A 196 -5.38 20.76 -11.69
N ASN A 197 -6.68 20.45 -11.72
CA ASN A 197 -7.49 20.44 -10.50
C ASN A 197 -7.28 19.19 -9.64
N VAL A 198 -6.50 18.19 -10.09
CA VAL A 198 -6.25 16.97 -9.33
C VAL A 198 -5.05 17.16 -8.41
N THR A 199 -5.31 17.12 -7.10
CA THR A 199 -4.28 17.31 -6.06
C THR A 199 -3.71 15.99 -5.56
N SER A 200 -4.37 14.86 -5.83
CA SER A 200 -3.95 13.55 -5.32
C SER A 200 -4.41 12.40 -6.23
N ILE A 201 -3.58 11.36 -6.31
CA ILE A 201 -3.90 10.08 -6.96
C ILE A 201 -3.93 9.02 -5.86
N SER A 202 -5.06 8.32 -5.71
CA SER A 202 -5.24 7.32 -4.66
C SER A 202 -4.36 6.08 -4.84
N ASP A 203 -4.25 5.32 -3.75
CA ASP A 203 -3.66 3.99 -3.77
C ASP A 203 -4.30 3.11 -4.85
N ARG A 204 -3.46 2.39 -5.61
CA ARG A 204 -3.89 1.46 -6.68
C ARG A 204 -4.82 2.05 -7.75
N ALA A 205 -4.85 3.38 -7.90
CA ALA A 205 -5.76 4.06 -8.83
C ALA A 205 -5.68 3.51 -10.28
N PHE A 206 -4.46 3.19 -10.74
CA PHE A 206 -4.17 2.60 -12.05
C PHE A 206 -3.48 1.23 -11.95
N GLU A 207 -3.59 0.52 -10.83
CA GLU A 207 -2.94 -0.78 -10.66
C GLU A 207 -3.38 -1.76 -11.78
N ASN A 208 -2.39 -2.40 -12.42
CA ASN A 208 -2.53 -3.33 -13.54
C ASN A 208 -3.20 -2.74 -14.80
N ASN A 209 -3.21 -1.41 -14.98
CA ASN A 209 -3.77 -0.80 -16.17
C ASN A 209 -3.05 -1.29 -17.44
N LYS A 210 -3.83 -1.71 -18.44
CA LYS A 210 -3.30 -2.34 -19.66
C LYS A 210 -3.15 -1.40 -20.84
N THR A 211 -3.41 -0.11 -20.66
CA THR A 211 -3.56 0.85 -21.77
C THR A 211 -2.62 2.04 -21.70
N ILE A 212 -2.26 2.48 -20.51
CA ILE A 212 -1.41 3.67 -20.32
C ILE A 212 0.00 3.39 -20.83
N GLU A 213 0.44 4.22 -21.77
CA GLU A 213 1.80 4.24 -22.32
C GLU A 213 2.62 5.41 -21.75
N SER A 214 1.99 6.54 -21.44
CA SER A 214 2.65 7.69 -20.82
C SER A 214 1.76 8.38 -19.79
N VAL A 215 2.37 8.91 -18.74
CA VAL A 215 1.69 9.71 -17.71
C VAL A 215 2.41 11.04 -17.52
N ARG A 216 1.66 12.13 -17.61
CA ARG A 216 2.09 13.47 -17.19
C ARG A 216 1.34 13.86 -15.92
N ILE A 217 2.07 13.90 -14.81
CA ILE A 217 1.59 14.38 -13.51
C ILE A 217 1.51 15.91 -13.57
N SER A 218 0.37 16.50 -13.22
CA SER A 218 0.16 17.96 -13.22
C SER A 218 0.95 18.68 -12.12
N GLU A 219 1.04 20.00 -12.24
CA GLU A 219 1.76 20.86 -11.28
C GLU A 219 1.13 20.91 -9.88
N ASP A 220 -0.18 20.68 -9.82
CA ASP A 220 -0.98 20.75 -8.60
C ASP A 220 -1.10 19.40 -7.88
N CYS A 221 -0.68 18.30 -8.51
CA CYS A 221 -0.71 16.98 -7.88
C CYS A 221 0.39 16.86 -6.81
N LYS A 222 -0.03 16.75 -5.54
CA LYS A 222 0.87 16.69 -4.37
C LYS A 222 1.13 15.29 -3.86
N HIS A 223 0.23 14.35 -4.14
CA HIS A 223 0.31 13.00 -3.59
C HIS A 223 0.04 11.94 -4.66
N ILE A 224 0.91 10.94 -4.73
CA ILE A 224 0.72 9.72 -5.52
C ILE A 224 0.69 8.54 -4.56
N GLY A 225 -0.42 7.79 -4.53
CA GLY A 225 -0.65 6.70 -3.59
C GLY A 225 0.23 5.47 -3.79
N ILE A 226 0.17 4.58 -2.81
CA ILE A 226 0.82 3.27 -2.79
C ILE A 226 0.31 2.46 -3.99
N LYS A 227 1.25 1.89 -4.76
CA LYS A 227 0.95 1.09 -5.96
C LYS A 227 0.08 1.81 -7.01
N ALA A 228 0.02 3.15 -7.02
CA ALA A 228 -0.87 3.90 -7.89
C ALA A 228 -0.80 3.49 -9.37
N PHE A 229 0.39 3.18 -9.89
CA PHE A 229 0.63 2.70 -11.26
C PHE A 229 1.32 1.33 -11.29
N CYS A 230 1.23 0.55 -10.21
CA CYS A 230 1.86 -0.76 -10.13
C CYS A 230 1.31 -1.69 -11.21
N GLY A 231 2.16 -2.36 -11.97
CA GLY A 231 1.73 -3.31 -13.00
C GLY A 231 1.20 -2.67 -14.29
N CYS A 232 1.42 -1.38 -14.51
CA CYS A 232 1.10 -0.73 -15.80
C CYS A 232 2.03 -1.26 -16.91
N LEU A 233 1.61 -2.35 -17.57
CA LEU A 233 2.49 -3.15 -18.44
C LEU A 233 2.98 -2.43 -19.69
N LEU A 234 2.28 -1.37 -20.12
CA LEU A 234 2.63 -0.58 -21.30
C LEU A 234 3.29 0.76 -20.97
N LEU A 235 3.39 1.13 -19.69
CA LEU A 235 3.90 2.44 -19.27
C LEU A 235 5.38 2.57 -19.62
N LYS A 236 5.71 3.53 -20.48
CA LYS A 236 7.05 3.83 -21.00
C LYS A 236 7.65 5.09 -20.39
N GLU A 237 6.81 6.05 -20.03
CA GLU A 237 7.25 7.39 -19.63
C GLU A 237 6.37 7.96 -18.51
N VAL A 238 7.02 8.54 -17.50
CA VAL A 238 6.39 9.32 -16.44
C VAL A 238 7.08 10.68 -16.38
N THR A 239 6.31 11.75 -16.49
CA THR A 239 6.82 13.13 -16.37
C THR A 239 6.07 13.89 -15.28
N PHE A 240 6.79 14.80 -14.62
CA PHE A 240 6.26 15.65 -13.56
C PHE A 240 6.28 17.10 -14.03
N ALA A 241 5.10 17.74 -14.10
CA ALA A 241 4.99 19.16 -14.48
C ALA A 241 5.25 20.11 -13.30
N GLY A 242 5.28 19.60 -12.07
CA GLY A 242 5.60 20.36 -10.86
C GLY A 242 6.13 19.45 -9.76
N THR A 243 5.88 19.85 -8.52
CA THR A 243 6.39 19.17 -7.32
C THR A 243 5.33 18.30 -6.67
N VAL A 244 5.65 17.01 -6.53
CA VAL A 244 4.90 16.04 -5.74
C VAL A 244 5.56 15.94 -4.35
N ASP A 245 4.79 16.15 -3.30
CA ASP A 245 5.31 16.12 -1.93
C ASP A 245 5.58 14.67 -1.49
N GLU A 246 4.71 13.74 -1.89
CA GLU A 246 4.79 12.34 -1.50
C GLU A 246 4.45 11.38 -2.64
N ILE A 247 5.29 10.34 -2.80
CA ILE A 247 5.06 9.21 -3.68
C ILE A 247 5.03 7.94 -2.81
N GLY A 248 3.98 7.15 -2.95
CA GLY A 248 3.75 5.94 -2.17
C GLY A 248 4.66 4.78 -2.56
N GLU A 249 4.77 3.80 -1.66
CA GLU A 249 5.54 2.59 -1.90
C GLU A 249 5.04 1.85 -3.15
N SER A 250 5.98 1.28 -3.91
CA SER A 250 5.70 0.52 -5.13
C SER A 250 4.86 1.27 -6.20
N ALA A 251 4.80 2.62 -6.17
CA ALA A 251 3.91 3.37 -7.06
C ALA A 251 4.10 3.05 -8.55
N PHE A 252 5.31 2.69 -9.00
CA PHE A 252 5.60 2.27 -10.38
C PHE A 252 6.21 0.86 -10.45
N GLU A 253 5.99 0.00 -9.44
CA GLU A 253 6.47 -1.38 -9.45
C GLU A 253 5.90 -2.15 -10.66
N ASN A 254 6.66 -3.08 -11.23
CA ASN A 254 6.24 -3.93 -12.35
C ASN A 254 5.77 -3.14 -13.59
N CYS A 255 6.43 -2.03 -13.93
CA CYS A 255 6.24 -1.32 -15.21
C CYS A 255 7.37 -1.69 -16.19
N PRO A 256 7.31 -2.86 -16.87
CA PRO A 256 8.44 -3.42 -17.60
C PRO A 256 8.85 -2.62 -18.85
N GLN A 257 8.01 -1.68 -19.31
CA GLN A 257 8.31 -0.83 -20.46
C GLN A 257 8.90 0.53 -20.09
N LEU A 258 8.97 0.87 -18.81
CA LEU A 258 9.49 2.16 -18.34
C LEU A 258 10.99 2.22 -18.58
N GLU A 259 11.44 3.15 -19.44
CA GLU A 259 12.83 3.19 -19.93
C GLU A 259 13.68 4.21 -19.18
N LYS A 260 13.09 5.36 -18.85
CA LYS A 260 13.75 6.47 -18.18
C LYS A 260 12.80 7.17 -17.21
N VAL A 261 13.33 7.61 -16.07
CA VAL A 261 12.60 8.49 -15.14
C VAL A 261 13.48 9.63 -14.64
N GLU A 262 12.92 10.83 -14.67
CA GLU A 262 13.49 12.02 -14.03
C GLU A 262 12.59 12.41 -12.86
N LEU A 263 13.04 12.15 -11.63
CA LEU A 263 12.31 12.60 -10.43
C LEU A 263 12.49 14.11 -10.26
N HIS A 264 11.44 14.79 -9.84
CA HIS A 264 11.43 16.26 -9.76
C HIS A 264 12.19 16.80 -8.54
N GLU A 265 12.84 17.95 -8.70
CA GLU A 265 13.41 18.69 -7.57
C GLU A 265 12.35 19.00 -6.51
N GLY A 266 12.75 18.97 -5.25
CA GLY A 266 11.86 19.10 -4.09
C GLY A 266 11.44 17.77 -3.47
N LEU A 267 11.47 16.67 -4.22
CA LEU A 267 11.18 15.33 -3.69
C LEU A 267 12.16 14.98 -2.56
N LYS A 268 11.62 14.50 -1.42
CA LYS A 268 12.43 14.18 -0.23
C LYS A 268 12.79 12.71 -0.12
N VAL A 269 11.91 11.83 -0.57
CA VAL A 269 12.04 10.38 -0.39
C VAL A 269 11.78 9.67 -1.70
N VAL A 270 12.70 8.79 -2.08
CA VAL A 270 12.42 7.73 -3.05
C VAL A 270 11.90 6.53 -2.25
N PRO A 271 10.61 6.18 -2.32
CA PRO A 271 10.01 5.15 -1.47
C PRO A 271 10.49 3.74 -1.81
N ARG A 272 10.18 2.80 -0.91
CA ARG A 272 10.44 1.37 -1.07
C ARG A 272 9.84 0.84 -2.38
N CYS A 273 10.61 0.02 -3.08
CA CYS A 273 10.19 -0.66 -4.31
C CYS A 273 9.66 0.25 -5.44
N LEU A 274 9.94 1.57 -5.44
CA LEU A 274 9.31 2.53 -6.37
C LEU A 274 9.32 2.05 -7.83
N PHE A 275 10.46 1.59 -8.33
CA PHE A 275 10.65 1.09 -9.70
C PHE A 275 11.05 -0.39 -9.73
N LYS A 276 10.65 -1.15 -8.70
CA LYS A 276 10.98 -2.57 -8.65
C LYS A 276 10.41 -3.29 -9.87
N ASP A 277 11.21 -4.15 -10.49
CA ASP A 277 10.85 -4.94 -11.68
C ASP A 277 10.48 -4.10 -12.93
N CYS A 278 10.91 -2.82 -12.99
CA CYS A 278 10.91 -2.01 -14.21
C CYS A 278 12.06 -2.43 -15.14
N LYS A 279 11.88 -3.57 -15.81
CA LYS A 279 12.93 -4.32 -16.53
C LYS A 279 13.69 -3.54 -17.61
N LYS A 280 13.11 -2.45 -18.15
CA LYS A 280 13.76 -1.60 -19.15
C LYS A 280 14.36 -0.31 -18.58
N LEU A 281 14.18 -0.04 -17.29
CA LEU A 281 14.61 1.22 -16.69
C LEU A 281 16.13 1.25 -16.65
N ALA A 282 16.72 1.96 -17.60
CA ALA A 282 18.15 2.05 -17.84
C ALA A 282 18.73 3.39 -17.35
N GLU A 283 17.88 4.40 -17.19
CA GLU A 283 18.27 5.74 -16.76
C GLU A 283 17.31 6.25 -15.69
N ALA A 284 17.85 6.69 -14.55
CA ALA A 284 17.09 7.32 -13.49
C ALA A 284 17.88 8.49 -12.91
N THR A 285 17.20 9.62 -12.70
CA THR A 285 17.78 10.79 -12.03
C THR A 285 17.13 10.98 -10.67
N ILE A 286 17.95 10.95 -9.62
CA ILE A 286 17.55 11.28 -8.25
C ILE A 286 17.98 12.73 -7.96
N PRO A 287 17.04 13.64 -7.65
CA PRO A 287 17.32 15.05 -7.45
C PRO A 287 18.06 15.31 -6.15
N ALA A 288 18.74 16.46 -6.07
CA ALA A 288 19.60 16.81 -4.93
C ALA A 288 18.80 17.02 -3.62
N SER A 289 17.50 17.25 -3.72
CA SER A 289 16.60 17.39 -2.58
C SER A 289 16.32 16.09 -1.81
N VAL A 290 16.64 14.92 -2.38
CA VAL A 290 16.37 13.61 -1.77
C VAL A 290 17.30 13.38 -0.58
N ILE A 291 16.72 12.95 0.52
CA ILE A 291 17.42 12.63 1.77
C ILE A 291 17.30 11.15 2.15
N LYS A 292 16.47 10.39 1.43
CA LYS A 292 16.24 8.97 1.69
C LYS A 292 15.89 8.21 0.42
N VAL A 293 16.58 7.08 0.23
CA VAL A 293 16.26 6.11 -0.83
C VAL A 293 15.88 4.78 -0.21
N GLY A 294 14.64 4.37 -0.45
CA GLY A 294 13.98 3.23 0.17
C GLY A 294 14.43 1.89 -0.41
N LEU A 295 14.16 0.85 0.38
CA LEU A 295 14.61 -0.50 0.07
C LEU A 295 14.15 -0.96 -1.31
N ARG A 296 15.08 -1.56 -2.09
CA ARG A 296 14.77 -2.19 -3.39
C ARG A 296 14.12 -1.25 -4.41
N ALA A 297 14.30 0.06 -4.28
CA ALA A 297 13.72 1.04 -5.21
C ALA A 297 14.04 0.76 -6.69
N PHE A 298 15.21 0.17 -6.98
CA PHE A 298 15.68 -0.18 -8.33
C PHE A 298 15.92 -1.68 -8.55
N LEU A 299 15.39 -2.55 -7.69
CA LEU A 299 15.55 -4.01 -7.84
C LEU A 299 14.86 -4.49 -9.14
N GLY A 300 15.48 -5.37 -9.91
CA GLY A 300 14.93 -5.92 -11.15
C GLY A 300 14.91 -4.93 -12.32
N THR A 301 15.61 -3.80 -12.21
CA THR A 301 15.76 -2.81 -13.30
C THR A 301 16.92 -3.15 -14.23
N GLU A 302 16.96 -2.53 -15.41
CA GLU A 302 18.13 -2.65 -16.30
C GLU A 302 19.38 -1.98 -15.67
N ILE A 303 19.22 -0.94 -14.85
CA ILE A 303 20.30 -0.35 -14.03
C ILE A 303 20.96 -1.41 -13.12
N GLU A 304 20.16 -2.12 -12.32
CA GLU A 304 20.70 -3.13 -11.39
C GLU A 304 21.30 -4.31 -12.17
N LYS A 305 20.64 -4.76 -13.24
CA LYS A 305 21.14 -5.86 -14.07
C LYS A 305 22.52 -5.55 -14.66
N ARG A 306 22.71 -4.37 -15.23
CA ARG A 306 24.03 -3.93 -15.74
C ARG A 306 25.08 -3.90 -14.64
N PHE A 307 24.70 -3.49 -13.43
CA PHE A 307 25.60 -3.53 -12.28
C PHE A 307 25.99 -4.95 -11.87
N VAL A 308 25.04 -5.89 -11.84
CA VAL A 308 25.31 -7.30 -11.51
C VAL A 308 26.39 -7.87 -12.44
N ASP A 309 26.32 -7.54 -13.73
CA ASP A 309 27.26 -8.00 -14.76
C ASP A 309 28.58 -7.20 -14.81
N SER A 310 28.68 -6.08 -14.08
CA SER A 310 29.87 -5.21 -14.06
C SER A 310 30.97 -5.71 -13.11
N GLU A 311 32.18 -5.13 -13.21
CA GLU A 311 33.27 -5.34 -12.23
C GLU A 311 33.15 -4.42 -11.00
N ASP A 312 32.21 -3.47 -11.00
CA ASP A 312 32.07 -2.50 -9.93
C ASP A 312 31.54 -3.13 -8.64
N ASP A 313 32.06 -2.68 -7.49
CA ASP A 313 31.61 -3.14 -6.17
C ASP A 313 30.29 -2.50 -5.73
N CYS A 314 30.01 -1.29 -6.21
CA CYS A 314 28.88 -0.46 -5.80
C CYS A 314 28.01 -0.06 -6.98
N LEU A 315 26.71 -0.18 -6.81
CA LEU A 315 25.73 0.41 -7.70
C LEU A 315 25.45 1.85 -7.27
N TYR A 316 25.58 2.78 -8.22
CA TYR A 316 25.19 4.17 -8.01
C TYR A 316 24.03 4.55 -8.95
N VAL A 317 23.10 5.34 -8.44
CA VAL A 317 22.10 6.07 -9.23
C VAL A 317 22.21 7.54 -8.85
N SER A 318 22.59 8.38 -9.80
CA SER A 318 23.02 9.76 -9.54
C SER A 318 24.11 9.80 -8.44
N ASP A 319 23.87 10.50 -7.34
CA ASP A 319 24.80 10.65 -6.21
C ASP A 319 24.46 9.74 -5.02
N TRP A 320 23.61 8.74 -5.24
CA TRP A 320 23.23 7.76 -4.22
C TRP A 320 23.91 6.41 -4.44
N LEU A 321 24.51 5.85 -3.39
CA LEU A 321 24.97 4.47 -3.37
C LEU A 321 23.76 3.57 -3.07
N ILE A 322 23.35 2.76 -4.05
CA ILE A 322 22.10 1.98 -4.02
C ILE A 322 22.32 0.55 -3.50
N ASP A 323 23.36 -0.15 -3.97
CA ASP A 323 23.72 -1.48 -3.48
C ASP A 323 25.23 -1.71 -3.50
N ILE A 324 25.67 -2.69 -2.72
CA ILE A 324 27.06 -3.15 -2.61
C ILE A 324 27.05 -4.67 -2.83
N LYS A 325 27.91 -5.15 -3.73
CA LYS A 325 28.08 -6.59 -3.98
C LYS A 325 28.59 -7.32 -2.74
N ASP A 326 28.18 -8.58 -2.59
CA ASP A 326 28.59 -9.41 -1.45
C ASP A 326 30.08 -9.78 -1.53
N ASN A 327 30.57 -10.00 -2.74
CA ASN A 327 31.96 -10.33 -3.06
C ASN A 327 32.83 -9.10 -3.36
N CYS A 328 32.47 -7.92 -2.84
CA CYS A 328 33.25 -6.72 -3.06
C CYS A 328 34.64 -6.77 -2.40
N ARG A 329 35.51 -5.83 -2.78
CA ARG A 329 36.85 -5.69 -2.19
C ARG A 329 36.80 -5.51 -0.65
N PRO A 330 37.84 -5.95 0.11
CA PRO A 330 37.89 -5.83 1.57
C PRO A 330 37.84 -4.40 2.10
N GLU A 331 38.29 -3.43 1.30
CA GLU A 331 38.22 -2.01 1.59
C GLU A 331 37.32 -1.34 0.55
N LEU A 332 36.26 -0.69 1.03
CA LEU A 332 35.32 0.07 0.24
C LEU A 332 35.58 1.56 0.41
N VAL A 333 35.99 2.21 -0.67
CA VAL A 333 36.12 3.68 -0.74
C VAL A 333 34.93 4.21 -1.53
N VAL A 334 34.03 4.92 -0.85
CA VAL A 334 32.85 5.52 -1.48
C VAL A 334 33.28 6.74 -2.30
N ARG A 335 32.68 6.92 -3.49
CA ARG A 335 33.02 7.98 -4.45
C ARG A 335 32.76 9.37 -3.84
N GLU A 336 33.68 10.31 -4.04
CA GLU A 336 33.42 11.73 -3.71
C GLU A 336 32.22 12.25 -4.51
N GLY A 337 31.37 13.06 -3.88
CA GLY A 337 30.09 13.51 -4.42
C GLY A 337 28.91 12.62 -4.04
N THR A 338 29.12 11.43 -3.46
CA THR A 338 28.02 10.61 -2.95
C THR A 338 27.33 11.32 -1.78
N VAL A 339 26.02 11.53 -1.88
CA VAL A 339 25.20 12.24 -0.88
C VAL A 339 24.69 11.30 0.21
N GLY A 340 24.41 10.04 -0.13
CA GLY A 340 23.91 9.07 0.84
C GLY A 340 24.02 7.62 0.40
N ILE A 341 23.83 6.73 1.37
CA ILE A 341 23.75 5.27 1.17
C ILE A 341 22.31 4.84 1.43
N ALA A 342 21.70 4.21 0.42
CA ALA A 342 20.30 3.80 0.42
C ALA A 342 19.99 2.68 1.42
N GLU A 343 18.70 2.45 1.67
CA GLU A 343 18.24 1.32 2.47
C GLU A 343 18.67 -0.01 1.86
N SER A 344 19.27 -0.89 2.67
CA SER A 344 19.82 -2.16 2.21
C SER A 344 18.96 -3.36 2.60
N SER A 345 18.93 -4.37 1.72
CA SER A 345 18.23 -5.64 1.96
C SER A 345 19.06 -6.66 2.74
N CYS A 346 20.31 -6.34 3.11
CA CYS A 346 21.22 -7.29 3.76
C CYS A 346 20.67 -7.88 5.05
N TYR A 347 19.90 -7.12 5.84
CA TYR A 347 19.24 -7.65 7.03
C TYR A 347 18.26 -8.80 6.75
N HIS A 348 17.59 -8.77 5.59
CA HIS A 348 16.50 -9.69 5.26
C HIS A 348 16.92 -10.85 4.33
N SER A 349 18.15 -10.85 3.83
CA SER A 349 18.56 -11.71 2.70
C SER A 349 19.64 -12.74 3.04
N ASN A 350 20.08 -12.84 4.30
CA ASN A 350 21.25 -13.64 4.72
C ASN A 350 22.55 -13.31 3.93
N ARG A 351 22.56 -12.21 3.17
CA ARG A 351 23.71 -11.76 2.37
C ARG A 351 24.83 -11.38 3.34
N GLN A 352 26.00 -12.01 3.18
CA GLN A 352 27.19 -11.68 3.96
C GLN A 352 28.17 -10.89 3.10
N ARG A 353 28.18 -9.57 3.31
CA ARG A 353 29.17 -8.67 2.74
C ARG A 353 30.56 -8.97 3.34
N ASN A 354 31.59 -8.98 2.50
CA ASN A 354 32.96 -9.38 2.88
C ASN A 354 33.91 -8.22 3.20
N PHE A 355 33.49 -6.98 2.97
CA PHE A 355 34.32 -5.80 3.26
C PHE A 355 34.52 -5.61 4.76
N ARG A 356 35.73 -5.21 5.15
CA ARG A 356 36.13 -4.99 6.55
C ARG A 356 36.40 -3.53 6.87
N LYS A 357 36.58 -2.70 5.84
CA LYS A 357 36.84 -1.28 5.98
C LYS A 357 35.96 -0.48 5.05
N VAL A 358 35.31 0.55 5.56
CA VAL A 358 34.59 1.56 4.78
C VAL A 358 35.15 2.94 5.09
N ILE A 359 35.43 3.70 4.03
CA ILE A 359 35.76 5.13 4.11
C ILE A 359 34.66 5.91 3.39
N LEU A 360 33.87 6.65 4.16
CA LEU A 360 32.91 7.60 3.62
C LEU A 360 33.59 8.96 3.37
N PRO A 361 33.41 9.58 2.19
CA PRO A 361 33.89 10.92 1.91
C PRO A 361 33.09 11.98 2.67
N GLN A 362 33.56 13.23 2.64
CA GLN A 362 32.90 14.36 3.31
C GLN A 362 31.56 14.74 2.68
N SER A 363 31.30 14.28 1.45
CA SER A 363 30.03 14.48 0.74
C SER A 363 28.88 13.63 1.29
N VAL A 364 29.15 12.50 1.97
CA VAL A 364 28.10 11.61 2.46
C VAL A 364 27.44 12.21 3.69
N LYS A 365 26.13 12.46 3.59
CA LYS A 365 25.30 13.04 4.65
C LYS A 365 24.34 12.03 5.27
N TYR A 366 23.84 11.08 4.50
CA TYR A 366 22.76 10.19 4.93
C TYR A 366 23.17 8.71 4.87
N LEU A 367 23.03 8.02 6.00
CA LEU A 367 23.04 6.56 6.06
C LEU A 367 21.62 6.09 6.35
N ASN A 368 20.90 5.62 5.33
CA ASN A 368 19.55 5.11 5.51
C ASN A 368 19.53 3.73 6.19
N ALA A 369 18.31 3.27 6.53
CA ALA A 369 18.13 2.08 7.33
C ALA A 369 18.86 0.85 6.76
N TRP A 370 19.57 0.14 7.62
CA TRP A 370 20.38 -1.05 7.29
C TRP A 370 21.55 -0.84 6.30
N ALA A 371 21.89 0.40 5.91
CA ALA A 371 22.87 0.72 4.85
C ALA A 371 24.18 -0.10 4.90
N LEU A 372 24.83 -0.16 6.06
CA LEU A 372 26.09 -0.85 6.35
C LEU A 372 25.92 -1.95 7.41
N THR A 373 24.69 -2.44 7.60
CA THR A 373 24.38 -3.45 8.62
C THR A 373 25.11 -4.77 8.35
N HIS A 374 25.46 -5.50 9.41
CA HIS A 374 26.00 -6.87 9.39
C HIS A 374 27.14 -7.12 8.41
N SER A 375 27.94 -6.09 8.14
CA SER A 375 28.98 -6.12 7.11
C SER A 375 30.34 -6.58 7.64
N LYS A 376 30.44 -7.05 8.89
CA LYS A 376 31.69 -7.47 9.56
C LYS A 376 32.76 -6.35 9.57
N LEU A 377 32.35 -5.09 9.51
CA LEU A 377 33.27 -3.94 9.49
C LEU A 377 34.17 -3.95 10.72
N GLU A 378 35.47 -3.90 10.51
CA GLU A 378 36.49 -3.74 11.54
C GLU A 378 36.91 -2.27 11.66
N LYS A 379 36.78 -1.48 10.57
CA LYS A 379 37.06 -0.05 10.52
C LYS A 379 35.98 0.71 9.75
N LEU A 380 35.48 1.80 10.34
CA LEU A 380 34.47 2.66 9.74
C LEU A 380 34.87 4.12 9.93
N SER A 381 35.03 4.85 8.82
CA SER A 381 35.19 6.31 8.81
C SER A 381 33.91 6.95 8.28
N LEU A 382 33.23 7.73 9.13
CA LEU A 382 31.93 8.32 8.83
C LEU A 382 31.98 9.66 8.07
N GLY A 383 33.15 10.25 7.83
CA GLY A 383 33.25 11.51 7.09
C GLY A 383 32.46 12.63 7.79
N ALA A 384 31.54 13.28 7.05
CA ALA A 384 30.67 14.35 7.56
C ALA A 384 29.18 13.94 7.66
N VAL A 385 28.89 12.65 7.87
CA VAL A 385 27.52 12.15 7.99
C VAL A 385 26.68 12.98 8.98
N GLU A 386 25.50 13.41 8.54
CA GLU A 386 24.55 14.20 9.30
C GLU A 386 23.47 13.33 9.95
N ASP A 387 23.11 12.20 9.33
CA ASP A 387 22.00 11.35 9.73
C ASP A 387 22.35 9.86 9.62
N ILE A 388 22.21 9.13 10.74
CA ILE A 388 22.42 7.69 10.84
C ILE A 388 21.08 7.06 11.26
N ASP A 389 20.39 6.46 10.28
CA ASP A 389 19.05 5.89 10.42
C ASP A 389 19.08 4.49 11.07
N LEU A 390 17.90 3.88 11.20
CA LEU A 390 17.64 2.61 11.88
C LEU A 390 18.61 1.51 11.45
N ASP A 391 19.29 0.88 12.40
CA ASP A 391 20.18 -0.27 12.15
C ASP A 391 21.28 -0.02 11.09
N ALA A 392 21.56 1.23 10.71
CA ALA A 392 22.41 1.57 9.57
C ALA A 392 23.83 0.99 9.71
N ILE A 393 24.38 0.95 10.92
CA ILE A 393 25.71 0.37 11.21
C ILE A 393 25.69 -0.82 12.19
N ARG A 394 24.52 -1.44 12.39
CA ARG A 394 24.32 -2.57 13.30
C ARG A 394 25.18 -3.79 12.94
N GLY A 395 25.55 -4.60 13.93
CA GLY A 395 26.10 -5.95 13.70
C GLY A 395 27.54 -5.97 13.18
N ASN A 396 28.26 -4.85 13.33
CA ASN A 396 29.63 -4.70 12.85
C ASN A 396 30.67 -5.03 13.95
N LYS A 397 31.94 -5.17 13.55
CA LYS A 397 33.06 -5.63 14.39
C LYS A 397 34.04 -4.52 14.77
N CYS A 398 33.66 -3.26 14.59
CA CYS A 398 34.47 -2.10 14.97
C CYS A 398 34.71 -2.13 16.48
N SER A 399 35.95 -1.89 16.90
CA SER A 399 36.28 -1.70 18.31
C SER A 399 35.94 -0.31 18.82
N GLU A 400 35.98 0.67 17.91
CA GLU A 400 35.60 2.04 18.17
C GLU A 400 34.90 2.65 16.95
N VAL A 401 34.05 3.65 17.19
CA VAL A 401 33.39 4.44 16.14
C VAL A 401 33.40 5.91 16.52
N HIS A 402 33.71 6.76 15.55
CA HIS A 402 33.70 8.23 15.69
C HIS A 402 32.49 8.81 14.97
N ILE A 403 31.51 9.26 15.75
CA ILE A 403 30.35 10.02 15.29
C ILE A 403 30.80 11.48 15.05
N PRO A 404 30.73 11.98 13.80
CA PRO A 404 31.28 13.30 13.46
C PRO A 404 30.48 14.44 14.11
N GLU A 405 31.11 15.61 14.23
CA GLU A 405 30.46 16.83 14.78
C GLU A 405 29.21 17.23 13.98
N THR A 406 29.20 16.93 12.69
CA THR A 406 28.07 17.21 11.79
C THR A 406 26.87 16.31 12.03
N CYS A 407 27.00 15.22 12.80
CA CYS A 407 25.92 14.28 13.04
C CYS A 407 24.81 14.92 13.90
N LYS A 408 23.66 15.15 13.27
CA LYS A 408 22.46 15.71 13.89
C LYS A 408 21.60 14.62 14.52
N ARG A 409 21.60 13.42 13.95
CA ARG A 409 20.71 12.33 14.35
C ARG A 409 21.38 10.95 14.28
N LEU A 410 21.19 10.17 15.34
CA LEU A 410 21.54 8.76 15.46
C LEU A 410 20.34 8.00 16.05
N THR A 411 19.71 7.14 15.26
CA THR A 411 18.47 6.43 15.65
C THR A 411 18.73 4.99 16.12
N TYR A 412 17.65 4.25 16.35
CA TYR A 412 17.60 2.95 17.00
C TYR A 412 18.63 1.91 16.51
N TRP A 413 19.16 1.13 17.46
CA TRP A 413 19.88 -0.14 17.28
C TRP A 413 21.17 -0.11 16.45
N ASN A 414 21.73 1.06 16.15
CA ASN A 414 22.97 1.18 15.39
C ASN A 414 24.18 0.43 16.00
N PHE A 415 24.24 0.28 17.33
CA PHE A 415 25.32 -0.48 17.99
C PHE A 415 24.88 -1.85 18.51
N MET A 416 23.69 -2.31 18.12
CA MET A 416 23.22 -3.63 18.45
C MET A 416 24.09 -4.70 17.77
N ASP A 417 24.27 -5.83 18.43
CA ASP A 417 25.03 -6.97 17.91
C ASP A 417 26.48 -6.66 17.48
N CYS A 418 27.11 -5.61 18.01
CA CYS A 418 28.49 -5.23 17.73
C CYS A 418 29.46 -5.80 18.79
N PRO A 419 30.00 -7.04 18.65
CA PRO A 419 30.66 -7.74 19.76
C PRO A 419 32.00 -7.14 20.21
N ASN A 420 32.61 -6.29 19.39
CA ASN A 420 33.93 -5.72 19.65
C ASN A 420 33.86 -4.28 20.15
N ILE A 421 32.70 -3.62 20.11
CA ILE A 421 32.59 -2.19 20.39
C ILE A 421 32.94 -1.91 21.85
N LYS A 422 33.88 -0.99 22.06
CA LYS A 422 34.35 -0.56 23.37
C LYS A 422 34.21 0.95 23.54
N ASP A 423 34.41 1.71 22.47
CA ASP A 423 34.47 3.16 22.51
C ASP A 423 33.60 3.78 21.40
N ILE A 424 32.74 4.71 21.77
CA ILE A 424 31.96 5.51 20.83
C ILE A 424 32.27 6.97 21.12
N TYR A 425 32.86 7.67 20.16
CA TYR A 425 33.23 9.08 20.31
C TYR A 425 32.19 9.95 19.61
N PHE A 426 31.54 10.85 20.36
CA PHE A 426 30.69 11.89 19.82
C PHE A 426 31.50 13.19 19.75
N HIS A 427 31.83 13.60 18.52
CA HIS A 427 32.57 14.85 18.28
C HIS A 427 31.69 16.10 18.25
N GLY A 428 30.36 15.94 18.31
CA GLY A 428 29.39 17.03 18.42
C GLY A 428 28.64 16.97 19.75
N ALA A 429 28.24 18.13 20.27
CA ALA A 429 27.53 18.23 21.55
C ALA A 429 26.01 17.97 21.45
N ASN A 430 25.42 18.10 20.25
CA ASN A 430 23.97 18.22 20.04
C ASN A 430 23.39 17.14 19.10
N THR A 431 24.03 15.98 18.98
CA THR A 431 23.46 14.86 18.21
C THR A 431 22.20 14.35 18.92
N PHE A 432 21.05 14.31 18.25
CA PHE A 432 19.88 13.62 18.78
C PHE A 432 20.15 12.11 18.80
N ILE A 433 20.22 11.52 19.99
CA ILE A 433 20.47 10.09 20.19
C ILE A 433 19.19 9.45 20.69
N GLU A 434 18.58 8.63 19.84
CA GLU A 434 17.31 7.99 20.15
C GLU A 434 17.52 6.74 21.01
N TRP A 435 16.59 6.44 21.92
CA TRP A 435 16.63 5.14 22.61
C TRP A 435 15.94 4.07 21.77
N PRO A 436 16.52 2.88 21.53
CA PRO A 436 17.82 2.38 22.01
C PRO A 436 18.93 2.34 20.92
N ALA A 437 19.51 3.48 20.54
CA ALA A 437 20.61 3.58 19.57
C ALA A 437 21.89 2.86 20.02
N ILE A 438 22.27 3.02 21.30
CA ILE A 438 23.48 2.44 21.89
C ILE A 438 23.05 1.33 22.86
N THR A 439 23.10 0.07 22.43
CA THR A 439 22.80 -1.07 23.31
C THR A 439 23.71 -2.25 23.08
N ASP A 440 24.08 -2.91 24.16
CA ASP A 440 24.58 -4.27 24.18
C ASP A 440 23.45 -5.23 24.62
N ARG A 441 23.13 -6.25 23.81
CA ARG A 441 22.21 -7.34 24.21
C ARG A 441 22.95 -8.60 24.66
N ARG A 442 24.29 -8.57 24.70
CA ARG A 442 25.14 -9.72 25.03
C ARG A 442 26.06 -9.35 26.18
N ASP A 443 25.45 -9.14 27.35
CA ASP A 443 26.04 -9.18 28.70
C ASP A 443 27.52 -9.58 28.70
N LYS A 444 28.45 -8.61 28.81
CA LYS A 444 29.67 -8.70 29.66
C LYS A 444 30.65 -7.51 29.62
N ALA A 445 30.56 -6.52 28.74
CA ALA A 445 31.51 -5.39 28.72
C ALA A 445 30.81 -4.02 28.68
N SER A 446 31.30 -3.07 29.49
CA SER A 446 30.82 -1.70 29.46
C SER A 446 31.27 -0.98 28.18
N ILE A 447 30.36 -0.26 27.53
CA ILE A 447 30.69 0.62 26.39
C ILE A 447 31.04 2.00 26.95
N ARG A 448 32.20 2.54 26.54
CA ARG A 448 32.61 3.91 26.87
C ARG A 448 32.07 4.86 25.80
N VAL A 449 31.24 5.81 26.23
CA VAL A 449 30.71 6.86 25.38
C VAL A 449 31.45 8.14 25.71
N HIS A 450 32.23 8.63 24.76
CA HIS A 450 33.04 9.84 24.89
C HIS A 450 32.29 11.03 24.29
N GLY A 451 32.20 12.13 25.03
CA GLY A 451 31.59 13.37 24.54
C GLY A 451 31.92 14.56 25.44
N TYR A 452 31.28 15.69 25.18
CA TYR A 452 31.47 16.91 25.98
C TYR A 452 30.55 16.97 27.20
N LEU A 453 30.95 17.69 28.25
CA LEU A 453 30.06 18.01 29.36
C LEU A 453 28.85 18.83 28.86
N GLY A 454 27.66 18.48 29.33
CA GLY A 454 26.39 19.07 28.90
C GLY A 454 25.89 18.56 27.54
N SER A 455 26.56 17.58 26.92
CA SER A 455 26.15 17.03 25.62
C SER A 455 24.96 16.07 25.73
N THR A 456 24.31 15.85 24.59
CA THR A 456 23.29 14.81 24.45
C THR A 456 23.82 13.40 24.73
N ALA A 457 25.10 13.12 24.45
CA ALA A 457 25.76 11.86 24.79
C ALA A 457 25.88 11.66 26.31
N GLU A 458 26.20 12.73 27.05
CA GLU A 458 26.20 12.69 28.53
C GLU A 458 24.79 12.42 29.06
N ALA A 459 23.79 13.15 28.57
CA ALA A 459 22.40 12.97 28.96
C ALA A 459 21.90 11.54 28.70
N TYR A 460 22.21 10.98 27.52
CA TYR A 460 21.87 9.60 27.17
C TYR A 460 22.49 8.58 28.14
N CYS A 461 23.77 8.76 28.50
CA CYS A 461 24.42 7.88 29.46
C CYS A 461 23.87 8.03 30.88
N LYS A 462 23.46 9.23 31.29
CA LYS A 462 22.79 9.44 32.59
C LYS A 462 21.45 8.71 32.66
N GLU A 463 20.69 8.72 31.57
CA GLU A 463 19.37 8.10 31.52
C GLU A 463 19.43 6.57 31.39
N TYR A 464 20.36 6.06 30.57
CA TYR A 464 20.37 4.66 30.15
C TYR A 464 21.60 3.86 30.62
N GLY A 465 22.60 4.51 31.22
CA GLY A 465 23.90 3.90 31.51
C GLY A 465 23.84 2.70 32.47
N GLU A 466 23.04 2.77 33.53
CA GLU A 466 22.87 1.64 34.46
C GLU A 466 22.22 0.43 33.78
N LYS A 467 21.23 0.68 32.91
CA LYS A 467 20.46 -0.37 32.25
C LYS A 467 21.24 -1.08 31.14
N TYR A 468 22.21 -0.40 30.52
CA TYR A 468 22.94 -0.89 29.34
C TYR A 468 24.46 -0.88 29.50
N ASN A 469 24.97 -0.76 30.74
CA ASN A 469 26.40 -0.73 31.05
C ASN A 469 27.19 0.35 30.27
N LEU A 470 26.63 1.56 30.14
CA LEU A 470 27.31 2.67 29.46
C LEU A 470 28.09 3.51 30.46
N ILE A 471 29.33 3.86 30.10
CA ILE A 471 30.20 4.72 30.90
C ILE A 471 30.49 5.98 30.11
N PHE A 472 30.02 7.12 30.60
CA PHE A 472 30.36 8.41 30.01
C PHE A 472 31.81 8.79 30.31
N LYS A 473 32.50 9.34 29.30
CA LYS A 473 33.86 9.89 29.38
C LYS A 473 33.89 11.27 28.73
N VAL A 474 34.59 12.19 29.38
CA VAL A 474 34.77 13.54 28.84
C VAL A 474 35.91 13.50 27.82
N ILE A 475 35.67 14.06 26.63
CA ILE A 475 36.75 14.36 25.66
C ILE A 475 37.48 15.61 26.18
N GLU A 476 38.80 15.50 26.38
CA GLU A 476 39.67 16.60 26.83
C GLU A 476 39.84 17.70 25.78
#